data_AF-A0A1S2M3A2-F1
#
_entry.id   AF-A0A1S2M3A2-F1
#
_cell.length_a   1.000
_cell.length_b   1.000
_cell.length_c   1.000
_cell.angle_alpha   90.00
_cell.angle_beta   90.00
_cell.angle_gamma   90.00
#
_symmetry.space_group_name_H-M   'P 1'
#
loop_
_entity.id
_entity.type
_entity.pdbx_description
1 polymer ?
#
loop_
_entity_poly.entity_id
_entity_poly.type
_entity_poly.pdbx_seq_one_letter_code
_entity_poly.pdbx_strand_id
1 'polypeptide(L)'
;MEQNSLTYFEKLEKLYILTETRQILRDKVAELSVSNENFDNINVDLTKIEEEIMSYTNGHPLENLDFSNTSLLNPAIISLYEEPE
;
A
#
# COMPACT_ATOMS: atom_id res chain seq x y z
N MET A 1 4.01 17.49 15.13
CA MET A 1 4.98 16.39 15.29
C MET A 1 5.71 16.32 13.97
N GLU A 2 7.02 16.53 13.97
CA GLU A 2 7.86 16.42 12.77
C GLU A 2 7.64 15.01 12.21
N GLN A 3 7.00 14.92 11.05
CA GLN A 3 7.00 13.69 10.28
C GLN A 3 8.45 13.54 9.81
N ASN A 4 9.26 12.78 10.54
CA ASN A 4 10.53 12.33 10.01
C ASN A 4 10.23 11.64 8.69
N SER A 5 10.66 12.27 7.59
CA SER A 5 10.45 11.76 6.25
C SER A 5 11.09 10.38 6.18
N LEU A 6 10.25 9.35 6.05
CA LEU A 6 10.73 7.97 5.94
C LEU A 6 11.74 7.89 4.80
N THR A 7 12.83 7.17 5.02
CA THR A 7 13.78 6.87 3.97
C THR A 7 13.10 6.06 2.87
N TYR A 8 13.67 6.12 1.67
CA TYR A 8 13.20 5.35 0.53
C TYR A 8 13.00 3.85 0.84
N PHE A 9 13.96 3.24 1.57
CA PHE A 9 13.88 1.84 1.95
C PHE A 9 12.71 1.57 2.91
N GLU A 10 12.50 2.44 3.90
CA GLU A 10 11.39 2.31 4.84
C GLU A 10 10.03 2.50 4.15
N LYS A 11 9.92 3.40 3.16
CA LYS A 11 8.71 3.54 2.33
C LYS A 11 8.41 2.25 1.57
N LEU A 12 9.43 1.62 0.98
CA LEU A 12 9.27 0.35 0.25
C LEU A 12 8.89 -0.81 1.18
N GLU A 13 9.55 -0.93 2.33
CA GLU A 13 9.21 -1.95 3.33
C GLU A 13 7.76 -1.81 3.78
N LYS A 14 7.32 -0.57 4.07
CA LYS A 14 5.93 -0.31 4.41
C LYS A 14 4.96 -0.64 3.29
N LEU A 15 5.25 -0.25 2.05
CA LEU A 15 4.41 -0.59 0.89
C LEU A 15 4.28 -2.10 0.71
N TYR A 16 5.37 -2.84 0.89
CA TYR A 16 5.35 -4.30 0.84
C TYR A 16 4.45 -4.87 1.94
N ILE A 17 4.62 -4.45 3.19
CA ILE A 17 3.79 -4.90 4.33
C ILE A 17 2.31 -4.58 4.09
N LEU A 18 1.99 -3.38 3.60
CA LEU A 18 0.62 -2.98 3.30
C LEU A 18 0.01 -3.83 2.19
N THR A 19 0.78 -4.15 1.15
CA THR A 19 0.34 -4.99 0.03
C THR A 19 0.03 -6.42 0.49
N GLU A 20 0.93 -7.03 1.27
CA GLU A 20 0.73 -8.37 1.85
C GLU A 20 -0.48 -8.38 2.79
N THR A 21 -0.60 -7.39 3.67
CA THR A 21 -1.72 -7.26 4.61
C THR A 21 -3.05 -7.12 3.87
N ARG A 22 -3.07 -6.30 2.80
CA ARG A 22 -4.25 -6.14 1.95
C ARG A 22 -4.69 -7.47 1.34
N GLN A 23 -3.75 -8.25 0.83
CA GLN A 23 -4.06 -9.55 0.22
C GLN A 23 -4.68 -10.51 1.25
N ILE A 24 -4.08 -10.62 2.44
CA ILE A 24 -4.59 -11.46 3.53
C ILE A 24 -6.02 -11.05 3.92
N LEU A 25 -6.30 -9.74 4.02
CA LEU A 25 -7.63 -9.25 4.37
C LEU A 25 -8.65 -9.52 3.26
N ARG A 26 -8.27 -9.38 1.97
CA ARG A 26 -9.14 -9.73 0.84
C ARG A 26 -9.49 -11.22 0.83
N ASP A 27 -8.50 -12.08 1.08
CA ASP A 27 -8.72 -13.53 1.17
C ASP A 27 -9.68 -13.86 2.32
N LYS A 28 -9.51 -13.19 3.47
CA LYS A 28 -10.42 -13.36 4.61
C LYS A 28 -11.84 -12.87 4.32
N VAL A 29 -12.02 -11.77 3.59
CA VAL A 29 -13.35 -11.32 3.13
C VAL A 29 -13.98 -12.37 2.23
N ALA A 30 -13.21 -12.95 1.30
CA ALA A 30 -13.71 -14.02 0.44
C ALA A 30 -14.20 -15.22 1.25
N GLU A 31 -13.44 -15.67 2.26
CA GLU A 31 -13.84 -16.76 3.17
C GLU A 31 -15.12 -16.44 3.98
N LEU A 32 -15.18 -15.25 4.57
CA LEU A 32 -16.32 -14.81 5.39
C LEU A 32 -17.58 -14.59 4.56
N SER A 33 -17.43 -14.14 3.31
CA SER A 33 -18.56 -13.96 2.38
C SER A 33 -19.25 -15.29 2.07
N VAL A 34 -18.50 -16.39 1.95
CA VAL A 34 -19.06 -17.74 1.78
C VAL A 34 -19.81 -18.19 3.04
N SER A 35 -19.32 -17.80 4.20
CA SER A 35 -19.89 -18.16 5.51
C SER A 35 -21.04 -17.23 5.97
N ASN A 36 -21.42 -16.22 5.16
CA ASN A 36 -22.38 -15.16 5.51
C ASN A 36 -22.06 -14.46 6.85
N GLU A 37 -20.78 -14.34 7.19
CA GLU A 37 -20.33 -13.63 8.39
C GLU A 37 -20.15 -12.12 8.10
N ASN A 38 -20.24 -11.28 9.13
CA ASN A 38 -20.00 -9.84 8.99
C ASN A 38 -18.49 -9.56 8.84
N PHE A 39 -18.14 -8.76 7.83
CA PHE A 39 -16.76 -8.32 7.54
C PHE A 39 -16.62 -6.80 7.39
N ASP A 40 -17.56 -6.01 7.92
CA ASP A 40 -17.58 -4.54 7.81
C ASP A 40 -16.30 -3.91 8.36
N ASN A 41 -15.80 -4.40 9.51
CA ASN A 41 -14.54 -3.93 10.09
C ASN A 41 -13.34 -4.18 9.16
N ILE A 42 -13.35 -5.31 8.44
CA ILE A 42 -12.27 -5.64 7.49
C ILE A 42 -12.32 -4.68 6.30
N ASN A 43 -13.52 -4.33 5.82
CA ASN A 43 -13.67 -3.33 4.75
C ASN A 43 -13.17 -1.94 5.17
N VAL A 44 -13.41 -1.55 6.43
CA VAL A 44 -12.89 -0.30 6.98
C VAL A 44 -11.36 -0.32 7.01
N ASP A 45 -10.76 -1.42 7.45
CA ASP A 45 -9.29 -1.55 7.49
C ASP A 45 -8.68 -1.62 6.09
N LEU A 46 -9.31 -2.30 5.13
CA LEU A 46 -8.93 -2.28 3.72
C LEU A 46 -8.95 -0.86 3.15
N THR A 47 -9.95 -0.06 3.49
CA THR A 47 -10.03 1.35 3.04
C THR A 47 -8.85 2.16 3.56
N LYS A 48 -8.50 2.02 4.85
CA LYS A 48 -7.33 2.72 5.43
C LYS A 48 -6.02 2.29 4.79
N ILE A 49 -5.88 1.00 4.47
CA ILE A 49 -4.69 0.48 3.80
C ILE A 49 -4.55 1.10 2.40
N GLU A 50 -5.64 1.20 1.63
CA GLU A 50 -5.60 1.86 0.32
C GLU A 50 -5.24 3.36 0.46
N GLU A 51 -5.77 4.06 1.46
CA GLU A 51 -5.39 5.44 1.76
C GLU A 51 -3.89 5.58 2.11
N GLU A 52 -3.36 4.67 2.92
CA GLU A 52 -1.94 4.69 3.30
C GLU A 52 -1.02 4.36 2.11
N ILE A 53 -1.42 3.40 1.25
CA ILE A 53 -0.72 3.10 0.00
C ILE A 53 -0.68 4.35 -0.88
N MET A 54 -1.81 5.02 -1.12
CA MET A 54 -1.87 6.23 -1.93
C MET A 54 -0.95 7.34 -1.40
N SER A 55 -0.80 7.44 -0.08
CA SER A 55 0.12 8.39 0.55
C SER A 55 1.59 8.09 0.21
N TYR A 56 1.99 6.81 0.22
CA TYR A 56 3.36 6.40 -0.12
C TYR A 56 3.67 6.45 -1.63
N THR A 57 2.64 6.44 -2.48
CA THR A 57 2.78 6.36 -3.93
C THR A 57 2.44 7.67 -4.63
N ASN A 58 2.25 8.75 -3.86
CA ASN A 58 1.84 10.07 -4.36
C ASN A 58 0.56 9.99 -5.23
N GLY A 59 -0.41 9.19 -4.80
CA GLY A 59 -1.70 9.01 -5.46
C GLY A 59 -1.69 8.01 -6.63
N HIS A 60 -0.57 7.34 -6.91
CA HIS A 60 -0.54 6.31 -7.95
C HIS A 60 -1.15 4.99 -7.45
N PRO A 61 -2.11 4.39 -8.17
CA PRO A 61 -2.69 3.10 -7.81
C PRO A 61 -1.64 1.99 -7.75
N LEU A 62 -1.74 1.09 -6.77
CA LEU A 62 -0.82 -0.03 -6.60
C LEU A 62 -0.87 -1.00 -7.79
N GLU A 63 -1.99 -1.12 -8.51
CA GLU A 63 -2.04 -1.96 -9.72
C GLU A 63 -1.13 -1.44 -10.85
N ASN A 64 -0.77 -0.16 -10.81
CA ASN A 64 0.21 0.43 -11.73
C ASN A 64 1.65 0.30 -11.21
N LEU A 65 1.82 -0.21 -9.98
CA LEU A 65 3.10 -0.43 -9.35
C LEU A 65 3.54 -1.87 -9.62
N ASP A 66 4.33 -2.02 -10.68
CA ASP A 66 4.91 -3.30 -11.03
C ASP A 66 6.10 -3.60 -10.12
N PHE A 67 5.89 -4.42 -9.08
CA PHE A 67 6.96 -4.91 -8.19
C PHE A 67 7.84 -5.99 -8.84
N SER A 68 7.41 -6.57 -9.97
CA SER A 68 8.20 -7.55 -10.72
C SER A 68 9.23 -6.88 -11.64
N ASN A 69 8.96 -5.65 -12.06
CA ASN A 69 9.95 -4.75 -12.65
C ASN A 69 10.63 -3.97 -11.52
N THR A 70 11.95 -4.10 -11.41
CA THR A 70 12.82 -3.41 -10.45
C THR A 70 12.76 -1.86 -10.50
N SER A 71 11.84 -1.24 -11.24
CA SER A 71 11.66 0.21 -11.35
C SER A 71 11.18 0.86 -10.05
N LEU A 72 10.39 0.18 -9.22
CA LEU A 72 10.07 0.66 -7.86
C LEU A 72 11.26 0.56 -6.91
N LEU A 73 12.20 -0.35 -7.19
CA LEU A 73 13.49 -0.51 -6.51
C LEU A 73 14.58 0.39 -7.09
N ASN A 74 14.26 1.21 -8.09
CA ASN A 74 15.16 2.22 -8.63
C ASN A 74 14.88 3.57 -7.96
N PRO A 75 15.78 4.09 -7.10
CA PRO A 75 15.60 5.37 -6.43
C PRO A 75 15.33 6.53 -7.41
N ALA A 76 15.84 6.43 -8.65
CA ALA A 76 15.67 7.44 -9.69
C ALA A 76 14.22 7.58 -10.20
N ILE A 77 13.39 6.55 -10.05
CA ILE A 77 11.97 6.58 -10.45
C ILE A 77 11.14 7.21 -9.33
N ILE A 78 11.45 6.94 -8.05
CA ILE A 78 10.73 7.55 -6.92
C ILE A 78 11.06 9.03 -6.74
N SER A 79 12.29 9.46 -7.05
CA SER A 79 12.66 10.87 -7.08
C SER A 79 11.90 11.71 -8.13
N LEU A 80 11.24 11.07 -9.12
CA LEU A 80 10.33 11.77 -10.05
C LEU A 80 8.94 12.02 -9.43
N TYR A 81 8.60 11.29 -8.36
CA TYR A 81 7.35 11.46 -7.62
C TYR A 81 7.55 12.24 -6.31
N GLU A 82 8.79 12.44 -5.84
CA GLU A 82 9.10 13.46 -4.85
C GLU A 82 9.05 14.83 -5.55
N GLU A 83 8.00 15.62 -5.25
CA GLU A 83 7.95 17.02 -5.68
C GLU A 83 9.23 17.74 -5.21
N PRO A 84 9.89 18.51 -6.09
CA PRO A 84 10.89 19.45 -5.62
C PRO A 84 10.18 20.56 -4.83
N GLU A 85 10.60 20.77 -3.58
CA GLU A 85 10.24 21.96 -2.79
C GLU A 85 10.48 23.27 -3.54
#